data_AF-E4XTP4-F1
#
_entry.id   AF-E4XTP4-F1
#
_cell.length_a   1.000
_cell.length_b   1.000
_cell.length_c   1.000
_cell.angle_alpha   90.00
_cell.angle_beta   90.00
_cell.angle_gamma   90.00
#
_symmetry.space_group_name_H-M   'P 1'
#
loop_
_entity.id
_entity.type
_entity.pdbx_description
1 polymer ?
#
loop_
_entity_poly.entity_id
_entity_poly.type
_entity_poly.pdbx_seq_one_letter_code
_entity_poly.pdbx_strand_id
1 'polypeptide(L)'
;MTKPAKLTAGQKKDLKKKEAFEKVKESLESGDSAATVLPESPTESLSEQQLVDVPPTLPEQNKVEIKRVIKKVKALEHQIEIAYEHSQFAVPTEIMDGLARLEDNYGRFKSNVKISIAGSIEAQDCYCEILTICFGERTAVLYKLLRRNMHKEHKNLTREEKANKIVRQDAPILAELKSVSTLIHDLINERGSPGTWPISFRDATRLTVDRCFHGIFVELRGILDAPYSTSATPEDVRALVRSVEKDAKFLFGNSTPGAAKLEMLSKAFDEEGASISKQKTFLLARELFPTKKEINGKARTSFCKKPAKIYELFGLDVLDAALQEGLPGWNTEPQNEGEGANNEDSDQSSFASTQAEALTTSNRMKSFYSTLKRKKIA
;
A
#
# COMPACT_ATOMS: atom_id res chain seq x y z
N MET A 1 -30.21 49.28 39.22
CA MET A 1 -30.26 47.81 39.17
C MET A 1 -29.99 47.35 37.74
N THR A 2 -28.74 47.04 37.42
CA THR A 2 -28.27 46.63 36.08
C THR A 2 -28.17 45.11 36.01
N LYS A 3 -28.85 44.49 35.04
CA LYS A 3 -28.83 43.03 34.81
C LYS A 3 -27.48 42.60 34.22
N PRO A 4 -26.90 41.46 34.64
CA PRO A 4 -25.65 40.96 34.05
C PRO A 4 -25.90 40.35 32.66
N ALA A 5 -25.00 40.64 31.71
CA ALA A 5 -25.05 40.15 30.35
C ALA A 5 -24.70 38.65 30.27
N LYS A 6 -25.50 37.87 29.55
CA LYS A 6 -25.26 36.44 29.28
C LYS A 6 -24.18 36.28 28.20
N LEU A 7 -23.03 35.72 28.58
CA LEU A 7 -21.98 35.30 27.66
C LEU A 7 -22.43 34.16 26.74
N THR A 8 -22.06 34.24 25.46
CA THR A 8 -22.39 33.25 24.42
C THR A 8 -21.54 31.98 24.54
N ALA A 9 -22.00 30.87 23.96
CA ALA A 9 -21.36 29.55 24.08
C ALA A 9 -19.90 29.50 23.55
N GLY A 10 -19.55 30.37 22.59
CA GLY A 10 -18.17 30.53 22.11
C GLY A 10 -17.24 31.15 23.15
N GLN A 11 -17.69 32.22 23.82
CA GLN A 11 -16.92 32.91 24.86
C GLN A 11 -16.67 32.04 26.09
N LYS A 12 -17.60 31.12 26.42
CA LYS A 12 -17.41 30.12 27.49
C LYS A 12 -16.36 29.05 27.15
N LYS A 13 -16.12 28.77 25.86
CA LYS A 13 -15.19 27.73 25.42
C LYS A 13 -13.73 28.24 25.44
N ASP A 14 -13.53 29.51 25.11
CA ASP A 14 -12.22 30.16 25.16
C ASP A 14 -11.77 30.50 26.60
N LEU A 15 -12.70 30.85 27.49
CA LEU A 15 -12.42 31.01 28.92
C LEU A 15 -11.97 29.69 29.56
N LYS A 16 -12.63 28.56 29.24
CA LYS A 16 -12.22 27.24 29.75
C LYS A 16 -10.86 26.76 29.23
N LYS A 17 -10.51 27.10 27.98
CA LYS A 17 -9.18 26.79 27.43
C LYS A 17 -8.08 27.63 28.06
N LYS A 18 -8.35 28.91 28.38
CA LYS A 18 -7.40 29.78 29.10
C LYS A 18 -7.20 29.33 30.55
N GLU A 19 -8.27 29.02 31.29
CA GLU A 19 -8.16 28.49 32.67
C GLU A 19 -7.43 27.14 32.73
N ALA A 20 -7.59 26.27 31.71
CA ALA A 20 -6.87 25.01 31.64
C ALA A 20 -5.37 25.20 31.35
N PHE A 21 -4.99 26.22 30.57
CA PHE A 21 -3.60 26.54 30.28
C PHE A 21 -2.91 27.22 31.48
N GLU A 22 -3.64 28.06 32.22
CA GLU A 22 -3.14 28.71 33.43
C GLU A 22 -2.93 27.71 34.57
N LYS A 23 -3.85 26.75 34.77
CA LYS A 23 -3.68 25.66 35.76
C LYS A 23 -2.50 24.74 35.47
N VAL A 24 -2.17 24.49 34.20
CA VAL A 24 -0.99 23.71 33.83
C VAL A 24 0.29 24.49 34.10
N LYS A 25 0.29 25.82 33.92
CA LYS A 25 1.41 26.69 34.27
C LYS A 25 1.61 26.79 35.79
N GLU A 26 0.54 26.90 36.55
CA GLU A 26 0.56 26.96 38.02
C GLU A 26 1.02 25.63 38.65
N SER A 27 0.69 24.49 38.02
CA SER A 27 1.16 23.16 38.46
C SER A 27 2.64 22.88 38.13
N LEU A 28 3.24 23.66 37.25
CA LEU A 28 4.67 23.60 36.88
C LEU A 28 5.54 24.54 37.73
N GLU A 29 4.94 25.47 38.48
CA GLU A 29 5.64 26.44 39.33
C GLU A 29 5.60 26.10 40.83
N SER A 30 4.86 25.07 41.28
CA SER A 30 4.79 24.67 42.69
C SER A 30 5.31 23.24 42.93
N GLY A 31 6.64 23.12 43.04
CA GLY A 31 7.33 22.01 43.69
C GLY A 31 8.16 22.56 44.87
N ASP A 32 7.80 22.10 46.06
CA ASP A 32 8.08 22.65 47.39
C ASP A 32 9.53 22.95 47.83
N SER A 33 9.56 23.93 48.76
CA SER A 33 10.49 24.18 49.89
C SER A 33 11.88 24.79 49.62
N ALA A 34 12.08 26.12 49.74
CA ALA A 34 12.13 27.00 50.95
C ALA A 34 13.59 27.23 51.40
N ALA A 35 14.11 28.41 51.75
CA ALA A 35 13.77 29.84 51.73
C ALA A 35 15.13 30.55 52.06
N THR A 36 15.49 31.77 51.62
CA THR A 36 15.18 33.04 52.31
C THR A 36 15.98 34.20 51.65
N VAL A 37 15.27 35.18 51.06
CA VAL A 37 15.33 36.66 51.21
C VAL A 37 16.64 37.48 51.00
N LEU A 38 16.60 38.31 49.92
CA LEU A 38 17.04 39.73 49.72
C LEU A 38 18.54 40.10 49.50
N PRO A 39 18.83 41.29 48.90
CA PRO A 39 19.76 41.48 47.78
C PRO A 39 20.96 42.38 48.12
N GLU A 40 21.74 42.74 47.07
CA GLU A 40 22.69 43.86 46.91
C GLU A 40 24.10 43.41 46.46
N SER A 41 24.46 43.81 45.25
CA SER A 41 25.85 44.15 44.88
C SER A 41 26.22 45.45 45.62
N PRO A 42 27.51 45.78 45.93
CA PRO A 42 28.57 45.87 44.92
C PRO A 42 30.04 45.69 45.39
N THR A 43 30.94 45.80 44.40
CA THR A 43 32.30 46.39 44.47
C THR A 43 33.52 45.46 44.70
N GLU A 44 34.32 45.39 43.63
CA GLU A 44 35.79 45.37 43.51
C GLU A 44 36.66 44.61 44.52
N SER A 45 37.49 43.69 44.01
CA SER A 45 38.95 43.89 43.98
C SER A 45 39.66 42.74 43.23
N LEU A 46 40.62 43.14 42.40
CA LEU A 46 41.62 42.30 41.74
C LEU A 46 42.35 41.42 42.76
N SER A 47 42.67 40.17 42.39
CA SER A 47 43.97 39.53 42.63
C SER A 47 44.01 38.13 41.98
N GLU A 48 44.95 37.94 41.06
CA GLU A 48 45.39 36.65 40.55
C GLU A 48 45.78 35.69 41.68
N GLN A 49 45.20 34.49 41.70
CA GLN A 49 45.90 33.31 42.18
C GLN A 49 45.61 32.14 41.24
N GLN A 50 46.67 31.77 40.51
CA GLN A 50 46.79 30.53 39.75
C GLN A 50 46.38 29.34 40.62
N LEU A 51 45.26 28.70 40.29
CA LEU A 51 44.98 27.33 40.72
C LEU A 51 45.38 26.40 39.57
N VAL A 52 46.42 25.65 39.87
CA VAL A 52 47.06 24.59 39.10
C VAL A 52 46.02 23.70 38.42
N ASP A 53 46.05 23.69 37.09
CA ASP A 53 45.28 22.83 36.21
C ASP A 53 45.84 21.40 36.36
N VAL A 54 45.27 20.62 37.29
CA VAL A 54 45.55 19.19 37.39
C VAL A 54 44.76 18.51 36.28
N PRO A 55 45.42 17.90 35.26
CA PRO A 55 44.70 17.21 34.22
C PRO A 55 43.89 16.07 34.86
N PRO A 56 42.57 15.99 34.60
CA PRO A 56 41.74 14.96 35.21
C PRO A 56 42.31 13.59 34.83
N THR A 57 42.57 12.78 35.84
CA THR A 57 43.08 11.41 35.64
C THR A 57 42.13 10.67 34.69
N LEU A 58 42.69 9.79 33.84
CA LEU A 58 41.96 8.96 32.85
C LEU A 58 40.58 8.42 33.31
N PRO A 59 40.36 8.01 34.58
CA PRO A 59 39.05 7.57 35.05
C PRO A 59 37.97 8.68 35.12
N GLU A 60 38.35 9.94 35.35
CA GLU A 60 37.42 11.07 35.47
C GLU A 60 37.03 11.63 34.10
N GLN A 61 37.96 11.68 33.15
CA GLN A 61 37.65 12.00 31.75
C GLN A 61 36.65 10.99 31.17
N ASN A 62 36.86 9.69 31.44
CA ASN A 62 35.94 8.64 31.03
C ASN A 62 34.55 8.80 31.67
N LYS A 63 34.46 9.20 32.96
CA LYS A 63 33.16 9.47 33.61
C LYS A 63 32.42 10.66 32.99
N VAL A 64 33.13 11.73 32.63
CA VAL A 64 32.55 12.89 31.95
C VAL A 64 32.09 12.53 30.55
N GLU A 65 32.88 11.72 29.84
CA GLU A 65 32.56 11.25 28.49
C GLU A 65 31.38 10.27 28.50
N ILE A 66 31.32 9.34 29.44
CA ILE A 66 30.17 8.44 29.66
C ILE A 66 28.91 9.24 29.96
N LYS A 67 28.96 10.25 30.85
CA LYS A 67 27.81 11.13 31.11
C LYS A 67 27.36 11.89 29.86
N ARG A 68 28.31 12.33 29.03
CA ARG A 68 28.02 13.00 27.75
C ARG A 68 27.38 12.03 26.74
N VAL A 69 27.85 10.79 26.66
CA VAL A 69 27.26 9.74 25.81
C VAL A 69 25.86 9.38 26.31
N ILE A 70 25.63 9.18 27.60
CA ILE A 70 24.29 8.92 28.16
C ILE A 70 23.33 10.07 27.85
N LYS A 71 23.77 11.33 27.96
CA LYS A 71 22.95 12.49 27.62
C LYS A 71 22.62 12.53 26.12
N LYS A 72 23.57 12.16 25.25
CA LYS A 72 23.34 12.04 23.79
C LYS A 72 22.39 10.89 23.45
N VAL A 73 22.52 9.74 24.12
CA VAL A 73 21.63 8.59 23.95
C VAL A 73 20.21 8.96 24.37
N LYS A 74 20.01 9.59 25.53
CA LYS A 74 18.69 10.08 25.96
C LYS A 74 18.10 11.12 25.02
N ALA A 75 18.93 12.02 24.49
CA ALA A 75 18.48 13.01 23.50
C ALA A 75 18.09 12.34 22.16
N LEU A 76 18.82 11.31 21.75
CA LEU A 76 18.49 10.50 20.57
C LEU A 76 17.24 9.66 20.79
N GLU A 77 17.06 9.03 21.96
CA GLU A 77 15.85 8.30 22.34
C GLU A 77 14.64 9.23 22.33
N HIS A 78 14.76 10.42 22.91
CA HIS A 78 13.69 11.42 22.89
C HIS A 78 13.42 11.97 21.47
N GLN A 79 14.46 12.18 20.66
CA GLN A 79 14.28 12.55 19.24
C GLN A 79 13.65 11.42 18.43
N ILE A 80 13.97 10.15 18.72
CA ILE A 80 13.34 8.99 18.11
C ILE A 80 11.90 8.88 18.58
N GLU A 81 11.58 9.14 19.84
CA GLU A 81 10.23 9.10 20.40
C GLU A 81 9.36 10.21 19.80
N ILE A 82 9.84 11.46 19.74
CA ILE A 82 9.19 12.57 19.03
C ILE A 82 9.07 12.24 17.54
N ALA A 83 10.13 11.70 16.92
CA ALA A 83 10.06 11.25 15.54
C ALA A 83 9.13 10.06 15.38
N TYR A 84 8.85 9.23 16.38
CA TYR A 84 7.91 8.11 16.26
C TYR A 84 6.47 8.60 16.46
N GLU A 85 6.26 9.55 17.38
CA GLU A 85 5.01 10.31 17.56
C GLU A 85 4.66 11.16 16.33
N HIS A 86 5.65 11.63 15.56
CA HIS A 86 5.45 12.52 14.41
C HIS A 86 5.74 11.90 13.03
N SER A 87 6.50 10.80 12.93
CA SER A 87 6.80 10.12 11.64
C SER A 87 5.71 9.14 11.22
N GLN A 88 4.78 8.83 12.11
CA GLN A 88 3.55 8.15 11.75
C GLN A 88 2.47 9.20 11.42
N PHE A 89 2.43 9.62 10.15
CA PHE A 89 1.30 10.33 9.53
C PHE A 89 1.21 11.85 9.67
N ALA A 90 2.12 12.60 9.03
CA ALA A 90 1.66 13.78 8.31
C ALA A 90 0.99 13.32 7.02
N VAL A 91 -0.29 12.90 7.08
CA VAL A 91 -1.09 12.77 5.85
C VAL A 91 -1.26 14.20 5.31
N PRO A 92 -0.88 14.48 4.06
CA PRO A 92 -1.07 15.81 3.47
C PRO A 92 -2.51 16.29 3.70
N THR A 93 -2.66 17.54 4.15
CA THR A 93 -3.96 18.11 4.52
C THR A 93 -4.94 18.04 3.36
N GLU A 94 -4.45 18.20 2.13
CA GLU A 94 -5.25 18.12 0.90
C GLU A 94 -5.93 16.75 0.72
N ILE A 95 -5.27 15.67 1.14
CA ILE A 95 -5.75 14.30 0.99
C ILE A 95 -6.78 13.97 2.08
N MET A 96 -6.56 14.45 3.30
CA MET A 96 -7.55 14.34 4.37
C MET A 96 -8.79 15.21 4.09
N ASP A 97 -8.61 16.39 3.52
CA ASP A 97 -9.70 17.25 3.05
C ASP A 97 -10.47 16.58 1.91
N GLY A 98 -9.77 15.87 1.01
CA GLY A 98 -10.38 15.05 -0.02
C GLY A 98 -11.28 13.96 0.56
N LEU A 99 -10.80 13.23 1.57
CA LEU A 99 -11.60 12.23 2.28
C LEU A 99 -12.82 12.85 2.97
N ALA A 100 -12.63 13.95 3.69
CA ALA A 100 -13.71 14.67 4.38
C ALA A 100 -14.78 15.15 3.40
N ARG A 101 -14.39 15.71 2.24
CA ARG A 101 -15.33 16.10 1.17
C ARG A 101 -16.12 14.92 0.62
N LEU A 102 -15.47 13.78 0.40
CA LEU A 102 -16.17 12.57 -0.04
C LEU A 102 -17.15 12.07 1.02
N GLU A 103 -16.79 12.14 2.30
CA GLU A 103 -17.67 11.80 3.40
C GLU A 103 -18.87 12.74 3.51
N ASP A 104 -18.66 14.05 3.38
CA ASP A 104 -19.73 15.05 3.42
C ASP A 104 -20.69 14.90 2.22
N ASN A 105 -20.15 14.65 1.03
CA ASN A 105 -20.94 14.54 -0.20
C ASN A 105 -21.68 13.19 -0.30
N TYR A 106 -21.06 12.10 0.16
CA TYR A 106 -21.52 10.74 -0.12
C TYR A 106 -21.79 9.89 1.12
N GLY A 107 -21.60 10.41 2.33
CA GLY A 107 -21.99 9.75 3.57
C GLY A 107 -21.45 8.32 3.72
N ARG A 108 -20.20 8.08 3.31
CA ARG A 108 -19.54 6.75 3.27
C ARG A 108 -20.24 5.74 2.37
N PHE A 109 -20.87 6.21 1.30
CA PHE A 109 -21.47 5.35 0.27
C PHE A 109 -22.54 4.41 0.85
N LYS A 110 -23.36 4.92 1.79
CA LYS A 110 -24.54 4.21 2.32
C LYS A 110 -25.51 3.86 1.18
N SER A 111 -26.32 2.82 1.39
CA SER A 111 -27.41 2.46 0.48
C SER A 111 -28.30 3.69 0.25
N ASN A 112 -28.45 4.12 -1.00
CA ASN A 112 -29.18 5.31 -1.50
C ASN A 112 -28.34 6.53 -1.91
N VAL A 113 -27.02 6.47 -1.81
CA VAL A 113 -26.17 7.58 -2.28
C VAL A 113 -26.26 7.72 -3.80
N LYS A 114 -26.56 8.94 -4.26
CA LYS A 114 -26.55 9.31 -5.67
C LYS A 114 -25.19 9.92 -6.00
N ILE A 115 -24.40 9.21 -6.79
CA ILE A 115 -23.09 9.68 -7.23
C ILE A 115 -23.03 9.69 -8.76
N SER A 116 -22.42 10.72 -9.32
CA SER A 116 -22.15 10.77 -10.76
C SER A 116 -20.99 9.86 -11.14
N ILE A 117 -20.83 9.57 -12.43
CA ILE A 117 -19.66 8.85 -12.94
C ILE A 117 -18.38 9.64 -12.61
N ALA A 118 -18.40 10.97 -12.75
CA ALA A 118 -17.28 11.83 -12.40
C ALA A 118 -16.95 11.77 -10.90
N GLY A 119 -17.96 11.83 -10.02
CA GLY A 119 -17.73 11.70 -8.57
C GLY A 119 -17.19 10.33 -8.18
N SER A 120 -17.61 9.26 -8.87
CA SER A 120 -17.07 7.92 -8.62
C SER A 120 -15.60 7.82 -9.02
N ILE A 121 -15.23 8.44 -10.14
CA ILE A 121 -13.83 8.56 -10.58
C ILE A 121 -12.99 9.30 -9.54
N GLU A 122 -13.47 10.46 -9.08
CA GLU A 122 -12.79 11.26 -8.06
C GLU A 122 -12.62 10.48 -6.75
N ALA A 123 -13.66 9.76 -6.32
CA ALA A 123 -13.60 8.91 -5.15
C ALA A 123 -12.54 7.80 -5.29
N GLN A 124 -12.47 7.14 -6.45
CA GLN A 124 -11.47 6.11 -6.72
C GLN A 124 -10.04 6.67 -6.69
N ASP A 125 -9.81 7.87 -7.22
CA ASP A 125 -8.48 8.47 -7.25
C ASP A 125 -8.05 8.92 -5.85
N CYS A 126 -8.94 9.61 -5.12
CA CYS A 126 -8.72 10.01 -3.73
C CYS A 126 -8.45 8.80 -2.82
N TYR A 127 -9.27 7.74 -2.90
CA TYR A 127 -9.03 6.52 -2.12
C TYR A 127 -7.72 5.84 -2.50
N CYS A 128 -7.31 5.86 -3.76
CA CYS A 128 -6.04 5.29 -4.16
C CYS A 128 -4.85 6.00 -3.49
N GLU A 129 -4.91 7.33 -3.38
CA GLU A 129 -3.90 8.14 -2.70
C GLU A 129 -3.89 7.88 -1.19
N ILE A 130 -5.06 7.86 -0.56
CA ILE A 130 -5.20 7.55 0.87
C ILE A 130 -4.67 6.16 1.19
N LEU A 131 -5.04 5.14 0.41
CA LEU A 131 -4.54 3.77 0.57
C LEU A 131 -3.01 3.71 0.46
N THR A 132 -2.43 4.51 -0.45
CA THR A 132 -0.97 4.63 -0.58
C THR A 132 -0.32 5.14 0.69
N ILE A 133 -0.90 6.17 1.31
CA ILE A 133 -0.34 6.80 2.50
C ILE A 133 -0.56 5.93 3.75
N CYS A 134 -1.75 5.35 3.88
CA CYS A 134 -2.10 4.48 5.00
C CYS A 134 -1.29 3.18 4.99
N PHE A 135 -1.26 2.49 3.84
CA PHE A 135 -0.83 1.10 3.75
C PHE A 135 0.34 0.87 2.77
N GLY A 136 0.80 1.89 2.05
CA GLY A 136 1.94 1.83 1.13
C GLY A 136 1.56 1.67 -0.34
N GLU A 137 2.55 1.82 -1.22
CA GLU A 137 2.38 1.80 -2.69
C GLU A 137 1.78 0.50 -3.22
N ARG A 138 2.09 -0.64 -2.60
CA ARG A 138 1.58 -1.96 -3.01
C ARG A 138 0.06 -2.02 -2.95
N THR A 139 -0.56 -1.41 -1.95
CA THR A 139 -2.02 -1.34 -1.81
C THR A 139 -2.65 -0.58 -2.96
N ALA A 140 -2.02 0.52 -3.40
CA ALA A 140 -2.51 1.31 -4.52
C ALA A 140 -2.36 0.57 -5.86
N VAL A 141 -1.27 -0.18 -6.04
CA VAL A 141 -1.10 -1.05 -7.21
C VAL A 141 -2.18 -2.13 -7.22
N LEU A 142 -2.40 -2.82 -6.11
CA LEU A 142 -3.48 -3.81 -5.97
C LEU A 142 -4.85 -3.20 -6.24
N TYR A 143 -5.14 -2.05 -5.65
CA TYR A 143 -6.42 -1.38 -5.85
C TYR A 143 -6.63 -1.02 -7.32
N LYS A 144 -5.63 -0.43 -7.99
CA LYS A 144 -5.72 -0.10 -9.43
C LYS A 144 -5.90 -1.33 -10.32
N LEU A 145 -5.27 -2.46 -9.97
CA LEU A 145 -5.40 -3.70 -10.72
C LEU A 145 -6.80 -4.33 -10.55
N LEU A 146 -7.28 -4.39 -9.31
CA LEU A 146 -8.48 -5.16 -8.96
C LEU A 146 -9.77 -4.34 -9.10
N ARG A 147 -9.71 -3.01 -8.97
CA ARG A 147 -10.88 -2.13 -9.02
C ARG A 147 -11.55 -2.06 -10.38
N ARG A 148 -12.83 -1.69 -10.38
CA ARG A 148 -13.53 -1.32 -11.61
C ARG A 148 -13.01 -0.01 -12.16
N ASN A 149 -12.37 -0.01 -13.33
CA ASN A 149 -11.83 1.23 -13.89
C ASN A 149 -12.92 2.09 -14.56
N MET A 150 -13.50 3.02 -13.80
CA MET A 150 -14.57 3.90 -14.27
C MET A 150 -14.13 4.83 -15.42
N HIS A 151 -12.85 5.22 -15.48
CA HIS A 151 -12.33 6.00 -16.61
C HIS A 151 -12.41 5.22 -17.92
N LYS A 152 -12.06 3.93 -17.86
CA LYS A 152 -11.99 3.04 -19.02
C LYS A 152 -13.39 2.66 -19.49
N GLU A 153 -14.28 2.30 -18.56
CA GLU A 153 -15.65 1.91 -18.88
C GLU A 153 -16.44 3.04 -19.55
N HIS A 154 -16.22 4.27 -19.11
CA HIS A 154 -16.91 5.45 -19.63
C HIS A 154 -16.01 6.33 -20.50
N LYS A 155 -15.03 5.74 -21.20
CA LYS A 155 -14.05 6.49 -22.01
C LYS A 155 -14.69 7.35 -23.09
N ASN A 156 -15.83 6.92 -23.65
CA ASN A 156 -16.51 7.60 -24.74
C ASN A 156 -17.38 8.78 -24.27
N LEU A 157 -17.54 8.95 -22.95
CA LEU A 157 -18.32 10.06 -22.40
C LEU A 157 -17.46 11.31 -22.23
N THR A 158 -18.02 12.47 -22.56
CA THR A 158 -17.40 13.77 -22.27
C THR A 158 -17.34 14.03 -20.76
N ARG A 159 -16.56 15.03 -20.35
CA ARG A 159 -16.47 15.41 -18.93
C ARG A 159 -17.83 15.83 -18.37
N GLU A 160 -18.60 16.59 -19.14
CA GLU A 160 -19.95 17.05 -18.76
C GLU A 160 -20.93 15.88 -18.63
N GLU A 161 -20.90 14.94 -19.57
CA GLU A 161 -21.74 13.74 -19.48
C GLU A 161 -21.41 12.89 -18.26
N LYS A 162 -20.12 12.75 -17.91
CA LYS A 162 -19.69 12.04 -16.70
C LYS A 162 -20.17 12.73 -15.43
N ALA A 163 -20.23 14.07 -15.43
CA ALA A 163 -20.72 14.84 -14.30
C ALA A 163 -22.24 14.69 -14.10
N ASN A 164 -22.99 14.58 -15.20
CA ASN A 164 -24.46 14.54 -15.16
C ASN A 164 -25.04 13.12 -15.03
N LYS A 165 -24.34 12.08 -15.53
CA LYS A 165 -24.83 10.70 -15.46
C LYS A 165 -24.61 10.10 -14.07
N ILE A 166 -25.70 9.69 -13.45
CA ILE A 166 -25.72 9.05 -12.13
C ILE A 166 -25.47 7.55 -12.26
N VAL A 167 -24.62 7.02 -11.39
CA VAL A 167 -24.37 5.58 -11.25
C VAL A 167 -25.60 4.91 -10.64
N ARG A 168 -25.99 3.76 -11.17
CA ARG A 168 -27.14 3.00 -10.64
C ARG A 168 -26.88 2.57 -9.20
N GLN A 169 -27.91 2.53 -8.36
CA GLN A 169 -27.77 2.25 -6.93
C GLN A 169 -27.31 0.82 -6.62
N ASP A 170 -27.59 -0.11 -7.52
CA ASP A 170 -27.18 -1.52 -7.49
C ASP A 170 -25.80 -1.76 -8.12
N ALA A 171 -25.13 -0.69 -8.61
CA ALA A 171 -23.87 -0.85 -9.31
C ALA A 171 -22.77 -1.35 -8.35
N PRO A 172 -21.99 -2.39 -8.74
CA PRO A 172 -20.92 -2.96 -7.92
C PRO A 172 -19.87 -1.95 -7.45
N ILE A 173 -19.66 -0.86 -8.19
CA ILE A 173 -18.74 0.22 -7.82
C ILE A 173 -19.09 0.87 -6.48
N LEU A 174 -20.37 0.99 -6.13
CA LEU A 174 -20.77 1.58 -4.85
C LEU A 174 -20.40 0.68 -3.68
N ALA A 175 -20.53 -0.64 -3.86
CA ALA A 175 -20.11 -1.63 -2.87
C ALA A 175 -18.59 -1.68 -2.71
N GLU A 176 -17.83 -1.56 -3.81
CA GLU A 176 -16.37 -1.40 -3.79
C GLU A 176 -15.97 -0.15 -2.98
N LEU A 177 -16.50 1.03 -3.35
CA LEU A 177 -16.17 2.30 -2.68
C LEU A 177 -16.54 2.29 -1.19
N LYS A 178 -17.67 1.67 -0.83
CA LYS A 178 -18.08 1.48 0.57
C LYS A 178 -17.10 0.59 1.33
N SER A 179 -16.61 -0.48 0.70
CA SER A 179 -15.66 -1.41 1.35
C SER A 179 -14.33 -0.72 1.62
N VAL A 180 -13.81 0.04 0.66
CA VAL A 180 -12.59 0.85 0.83
C VAL A 180 -12.77 1.94 1.87
N SER A 181 -13.91 2.63 1.87
CA SER A 181 -14.28 3.62 2.91
C SER A 181 -14.26 2.99 4.29
N THR A 182 -14.86 1.80 4.44
CA THR A 182 -14.91 1.06 5.71
C THR A 182 -13.50 0.72 6.19
N LEU A 183 -12.64 0.19 5.32
CA LEU A 183 -11.25 -0.15 5.66
C LEU A 183 -10.48 1.06 6.20
N ILE A 184 -10.65 2.24 5.56
CA ILE A 184 -10.01 3.49 6.00
C ILE A 184 -10.57 3.95 7.35
N HIS A 185 -11.87 3.82 7.57
CA HIS A 185 -12.49 4.18 8.83
C HIS A 185 -12.08 3.28 9.99
N ASP A 186 -11.93 1.98 9.73
CA ASP A 186 -11.46 1.04 10.75
C ASP A 186 -10.04 1.41 11.22
N LEU A 187 -9.17 1.84 10.29
CA LEU A 187 -7.86 2.40 10.62
C LEU A 187 -7.95 3.69 11.45
N ILE A 188 -8.85 4.62 11.10
CA ILE A 188 -9.02 5.88 11.85
C ILE A 188 -9.55 5.60 13.26
N ASN A 189 -10.49 4.68 13.39
CA ASN A 189 -11.15 4.33 14.66
C ASN A 189 -10.24 3.51 15.58
N GLU A 190 -9.23 2.81 15.05
CA GLU A 190 -8.22 2.10 15.85
C GLU A 190 -7.62 3.00 16.93
N ARG A 191 -7.32 4.26 16.60
CA ARG A 191 -6.74 5.24 17.54
C ARG A 191 -7.65 5.56 18.74
N GLY A 192 -8.96 5.38 18.60
CA GLY A 192 -9.95 5.66 19.64
C GLY A 192 -10.32 4.47 20.51
N SER A 193 -9.85 3.26 20.16
CA SER A 193 -10.18 2.03 20.89
C SER A 193 -8.91 1.49 21.57
N PRO A 194 -8.78 1.59 22.91
CA PRO A 194 -7.63 1.05 23.65
C PRO A 194 -7.67 -0.48 23.74
N GLY A 195 -8.23 -1.17 22.74
CA GLY A 195 -8.30 -2.61 22.69
C GLY A 195 -6.91 -3.22 22.74
N THR A 196 -6.76 -4.29 23.52
CA THR A 196 -5.56 -5.13 23.60
C THR A 196 -5.41 -5.97 22.33
N TRP A 197 -5.31 -5.32 21.17
CA TRP A 197 -5.02 -6.02 19.93
C TRP A 197 -3.58 -6.53 19.98
N PRO A 198 -3.32 -7.81 19.65
CA PRO A 198 -1.96 -8.34 19.61
C PRO A 198 -1.12 -7.73 18.48
N ILE A 199 -1.78 -7.12 17.49
CA ILE A 199 -1.19 -6.38 16.37
C ILE A 199 -2.09 -5.20 16.02
N SER A 200 -1.51 -4.07 15.63
CA SER A 200 -2.29 -2.93 15.15
C SER A 200 -3.07 -3.30 13.87
N PHE A 201 -4.27 -2.75 13.70
CA PHE A 201 -5.07 -2.92 12.49
C PHE A 201 -4.27 -2.47 11.27
N ARG A 202 -3.58 -1.33 11.35
CA ARG A 202 -2.68 -0.87 10.28
C ARG A 202 -1.68 -1.94 9.84
N ASP A 203 -0.97 -2.54 10.80
CA ASP A 203 0.10 -3.48 10.48
C ASP A 203 -0.47 -4.82 9.99
N ALA A 204 -1.61 -5.26 10.55
CA ALA A 204 -2.35 -6.43 10.03
C ALA A 204 -2.83 -6.22 8.59
N THR A 205 -3.34 -5.04 8.25
CA THR A 205 -3.73 -4.69 6.88
C THR A 205 -2.51 -4.65 5.96
N ARG A 206 -1.38 -4.08 6.38
CA ARG A 206 -0.13 -4.07 5.60
C ARG A 206 0.40 -5.48 5.31
N LEU A 207 0.37 -6.37 6.29
CA LEU A 207 0.72 -7.78 6.09
C LEU A 207 -0.19 -8.45 5.07
N THR A 208 -1.49 -8.15 5.11
CA THR A 208 -2.46 -8.67 4.15
C THR A 208 -2.23 -8.12 2.74
N VAL A 209 -1.89 -6.84 2.62
CA VAL A 209 -1.48 -6.21 1.35
C VAL A 209 -0.25 -6.90 0.78
N ASP A 210 0.78 -7.11 1.60
CA ASP A 210 2.02 -7.71 1.15
C ASP A 210 1.83 -9.16 0.70
N ARG A 211 1.05 -9.95 1.45
CA ARG A 211 0.67 -11.32 1.07
C ARG A 211 -0.11 -11.34 -0.24
N CYS A 212 -1.14 -10.50 -0.38
CA CYS A 212 -1.94 -10.42 -1.60
C CYS A 212 -1.12 -9.99 -2.82
N PHE A 213 -0.26 -8.97 -2.64
CA PHE A 213 0.64 -8.49 -3.68
C PHE A 213 1.61 -9.57 -4.12
N HIS A 214 2.22 -10.29 -3.18
CA HIS A 214 3.14 -11.38 -3.47
C HIS A 214 2.42 -12.53 -4.20
N GLY A 215 1.26 -12.93 -3.70
CA GLY A 215 0.45 -14.00 -4.30
C GLY A 215 0.08 -13.70 -5.76
N ILE A 216 -0.30 -12.46 -6.09
CA ILE A 216 -0.63 -12.08 -7.47
C ILE A 216 0.61 -11.92 -8.34
N PHE A 217 1.55 -11.05 -7.95
CA PHE A 217 2.61 -10.57 -8.84
C PHE A 217 3.88 -11.42 -8.82
N VAL A 218 4.05 -12.27 -7.82
CA VAL A 218 5.22 -13.16 -7.72
C VAL A 218 4.81 -14.60 -7.97
N GLU A 219 3.89 -15.14 -7.18
CA GLU A 219 3.55 -16.56 -7.25
C GLU A 219 2.65 -16.86 -8.45
N LEU A 220 1.46 -16.26 -8.53
CA LEU A 220 0.50 -16.53 -9.61
C LEU A 220 1.07 -16.11 -10.95
N ARG A 221 1.62 -14.90 -11.04
CA ARG A 221 2.29 -14.43 -12.26
C ARG A 221 3.50 -15.30 -12.62
N GLY A 222 4.27 -15.79 -11.64
CA GLY A 222 5.40 -16.69 -11.90
C GLY A 222 4.99 -18.03 -12.50
N ILE A 223 3.85 -18.59 -12.04
CA ILE A 223 3.26 -19.81 -12.62
C ILE A 223 2.81 -19.54 -14.06
N LEU A 224 2.20 -18.38 -14.31
CA LEU A 224 1.69 -17.99 -15.61
C LEU A 224 2.78 -17.64 -16.64
N ASP A 225 3.94 -17.15 -16.19
CA ASP A 225 5.10 -16.81 -17.03
C ASP A 225 5.79 -18.06 -17.62
N ALA A 226 5.52 -19.24 -17.05
CA ALA A 226 6.06 -20.52 -17.49
C ALA A 226 4.94 -21.53 -17.81
N PRO A 227 4.12 -21.29 -18.85
CA PRO A 227 2.90 -22.06 -19.09
C PRO A 227 3.14 -23.53 -19.44
N TYR A 228 4.32 -23.89 -19.96
CA TYR A 228 4.71 -25.27 -20.24
C TYR A 228 5.42 -25.96 -19.05
N SER A 229 5.66 -25.26 -17.94
CA SER A 229 6.28 -25.86 -16.76
C SER A 229 5.35 -26.86 -16.07
N THR A 230 5.92 -27.98 -15.60
CA THR A 230 5.24 -28.99 -14.78
C THR A 230 5.43 -28.76 -13.28
N SER A 231 6.09 -27.67 -12.88
CA SER A 231 6.46 -27.40 -11.49
C SER A 231 5.29 -27.06 -10.56
N ALA A 232 4.15 -26.64 -11.11
CA ALA A 232 2.99 -26.20 -10.34
C ALA A 232 1.86 -27.22 -10.48
N THR A 233 1.31 -27.69 -9.36
CA THR A 233 0.17 -28.61 -9.36
C THR A 233 -1.16 -27.85 -9.31
N PRO A 234 -2.28 -28.45 -9.73
CA PRO A 234 -3.61 -27.84 -9.60
C PRO A 234 -3.94 -27.41 -8.16
N GLU A 235 -3.53 -28.20 -7.16
CA GLU A 235 -3.83 -27.93 -5.75
C GLU A 235 -3.02 -26.74 -5.23
N ASP A 236 -1.76 -26.59 -5.66
CA ASP A 236 -0.94 -25.41 -5.33
C ASP A 236 -1.60 -24.13 -5.86
N VAL A 237 -2.06 -24.16 -7.13
CA VAL A 237 -2.75 -23.01 -7.73
C VAL A 237 -4.06 -22.72 -7.01
N ARG A 238 -4.83 -23.76 -6.65
CA ARG A 238 -6.08 -23.61 -5.90
C ARG A 238 -5.85 -22.95 -4.54
N ALA A 239 -4.88 -23.43 -3.77
CA ALA A 239 -4.55 -22.89 -2.45
C ALA A 239 -4.13 -21.41 -2.54
N LEU A 240 -3.29 -21.09 -3.53
CA LEU A 240 -2.87 -19.73 -3.84
C LEU A 240 -4.06 -18.83 -4.18
N VAL A 241 -4.90 -19.24 -5.13
CA VAL A 241 -6.06 -18.44 -5.59
C VAL A 241 -7.01 -18.18 -4.42
N ARG A 242 -7.32 -19.18 -3.59
CA ARG A 242 -8.17 -19.01 -2.41
C ARG A 242 -7.58 -18.04 -1.40
N SER A 243 -6.27 -18.11 -1.16
CA SER A 243 -5.62 -17.17 -0.25
C SER A 243 -5.68 -15.74 -0.77
N VAL A 244 -5.40 -15.54 -2.07
CA VAL A 244 -5.45 -14.23 -2.71
C VAL A 244 -6.87 -13.70 -2.77
N GLU A 245 -7.86 -14.56 -3.06
CA GLU A 245 -9.28 -14.22 -3.05
C GLU A 245 -9.71 -13.68 -1.69
N LYS A 246 -9.37 -14.39 -0.61
CA LYS A 246 -9.67 -13.97 0.77
C LYS A 246 -9.07 -12.59 1.08
N ASP A 247 -7.82 -12.38 0.69
CA ASP A 247 -7.13 -11.10 0.94
C ASP A 247 -7.73 -9.97 0.11
N ALA A 248 -8.03 -10.20 -1.17
CA ALA A 248 -8.66 -9.22 -2.04
C ALA A 248 -10.06 -8.84 -1.52
N LYS A 249 -10.85 -9.82 -1.04
CA LYS A 249 -12.16 -9.59 -0.42
C LYS A 249 -12.06 -8.79 0.87
N PHE A 250 -11.06 -9.06 1.70
CA PHE A 250 -10.81 -8.27 2.91
C PHE A 250 -10.44 -6.82 2.59
N LEU A 251 -9.56 -6.59 1.62
CA LEU A 251 -9.05 -5.25 1.28
C LEU A 251 -10.07 -4.38 0.53
N PHE A 252 -10.81 -4.97 -0.42
CA PHE A 252 -11.62 -4.19 -1.37
C PHE A 252 -13.08 -4.63 -1.43
N GLY A 253 -13.47 -5.66 -0.66
CA GLY A 253 -14.83 -6.20 -0.64
C GLY A 253 -15.14 -7.16 -1.79
N ASN A 254 -16.24 -7.89 -1.62
CA ASN A 254 -16.65 -8.99 -2.51
C ASN A 254 -17.07 -8.53 -3.91
N SER A 255 -17.54 -7.29 -4.06
CA SER A 255 -18.08 -6.77 -5.31
C SER A 255 -17.00 -6.20 -6.26
N THR A 256 -15.74 -6.22 -5.84
CA THR A 256 -14.62 -5.74 -6.65
C THR A 256 -14.37 -6.70 -7.82
N PRO A 257 -14.20 -6.21 -9.07
CA PRO A 257 -14.02 -7.09 -10.23
C PRO A 257 -12.88 -8.10 -10.09
N GLY A 258 -11.75 -7.70 -9.50
CA GLY A 258 -10.64 -8.61 -9.22
C GLY A 258 -11.01 -9.73 -8.25
N ALA A 259 -11.73 -9.41 -7.17
CA ALA A 259 -12.22 -10.40 -6.23
C ALA A 259 -13.23 -11.36 -6.88
N ALA A 260 -14.13 -10.85 -7.73
CA ALA A 260 -15.09 -11.66 -8.47
C ALA A 260 -14.40 -12.63 -9.45
N LYS A 261 -13.34 -12.19 -10.14
CA LYS A 261 -12.54 -13.05 -11.03
C LYS A 261 -11.82 -14.16 -10.27
N LEU A 262 -11.23 -13.83 -9.13
CA LEU A 262 -10.60 -14.81 -8.25
C LEU A 262 -11.62 -15.81 -7.72
N GLU A 263 -12.83 -15.36 -7.36
CA GLU A 263 -13.92 -16.24 -6.94
C GLU A 263 -14.38 -17.17 -8.07
N MET A 264 -14.49 -16.69 -9.32
CA MET A 264 -14.81 -17.56 -10.46
C MET A 264 -13.75 -18.66 -10.66
N LEU A 265 -12.47 -18.32 -10.54
CA LEU A 265 -11.38 -19.29 -10.62
C LEU A 265 -11.42 -20.29 -9.46
N SER A 266 -11.64 -19.79 -8.24
CA SER A 266 -11.79 -20.60 -7.02
C SER A 266 -12.95 -21.59 -7.15
N LYS A 267 -14.11 -21.15 -7.66
CA LYS A 267 -15.27 -22.01 -7.95
C LYS A 267 -14.99 -23.05 -9.02
N ALA A 268 -14.27 -22.70 -10.08
CA ALA A 268 -13.87 -23.68 -11.09
C ALA A 268 -13.03 -24.82 -10.49
N PHE A 269 -12.13 -24.51 -9.55
CA PHE A 269 -11.40 -25.53 -8.79
C PHE A 269 -12.29 -26.33 -7.84
N ASP A 270 -13.37 -25.75 -7.32
CA ASP A 270 -14.30 -26.46 -6.44
C ASP A 270 -15.22 -27.43 -7.19
N GLU A 271 -15.62 -27.06 -8.41
CA GLU A 271 -16.48 -27.86 -9.28
C GLU A 271 -15.71 -29.00 -9.96
N GLU A 272 -14.50 -28.72 -10.47
CA GLU A 272 -13.72 -29.69 -11.25
C GLU A 272 -12.61 -30.37 -10.44
N GLY A 273 -12.19 -29.80 -9.31
CA GLY A 273 -11.15 -30.37 -8.45
C GLY A 273 -9.85 -30.64 -9.21
N ALA A 274 -9.36 -31.87 -9.11
CA ALA A 274 -8.15 -32.33 -9.79
C ALA A 274 -8.31 -32.49 -11.31
N SER A 275 -9.54 -32.48 -11.84
CA SER A 275 -9.82 -32.65 -13.27
C SER A 275 -9.77 -31.34 -14.07
N ILE A 276 -9.63 -30.20 -13.39
CA ILE A 276 -9.56 -28.89 -14.05
C ILE A 276 -8.39 -28.86 -15.04
N SER A 277 -8.66 -28.47 -16.28
CA SER A 277 -7.61 -28.38 -17.28
C SER A 277 -6.70 -27.17 -17.04
N LYS A 278 -5.40 -27.34 -17.33
CA LYS A 278 -4.42 -26.25 -17.26
C LYS A 278 -4.82 -25.07 -18.13
N GLN A 279 -5.34 -25.37 -19.33
CA GLN A 279 -5.90 -24.38 -20.25
C GLN A 279 -6.99 -23.53 -19.59
N LYS A 280 -7.99 -24.15 -18.94
CA LYS A 280 -9.08 -23.43 -18.28
C LYS A 280 -8.57 -22.58 -17.13
N THR A 281 -7.70 -23.12 -16.28
CA THR A 281 -7.09 -22.39 -15.16
C THR A 281 -6.33 -21.16 -15.64
N PHE A 282 -5.49 -21.31 -16.66
CA PHE A 282 -4.66 -20.22 -17.18
C PHE A 282 -5.50 -19.15 -17.88
N LEU A 283 -6.55 -19.54 -18.62
CA LEU A 283 -7.51 -18.59 -19.21
C LEU A 283 -8.19 -17.73 -18.14
N LEU A 284 -8.70 -18.36 -17.09
CA LEU A 284 -9.38 -17.65 -16.01
C LEU A 284 -8.41 -16.78 -15.20
N ALA A 285 -7.21 -17.27 -14.89
CA ALA A 285 -6.19 -16.49 -14.20
C ALA A 285 -5.67 -15.32 -15.04
N ARG A 286 -5.57 -15.49 -16.36
CA ARG A 286 -5.19 -14.44 -17.32
C ARG A 286 -6.13 -13.25 -17.24
N GLU A 287 -7.42 -13.45 -16.97
CA GLU A 287 -8.37 -12.34 -16.87
C GLU A 287 -8.05 -11.34 -15.75
N LEU A 288 -7.26 -11.75 -14.74
CA LEU A 288 -6.84 -10.87 -13.66
C LEU A 288 -5.87 -9.77 -14.15
N PHE A 289 -5.09 -10.07 -15.19
CA PHE A 289 -4.05 -9.20 -15.69
C PHE A 289 -4.55 -8.33 -16.85
N PRO A 290 -3.99 -7.12 -17.03
CA PRO A 290 -4.42 -6.22 -18.10
C PRO A 290 -4.13 -6.80 -19.50
N THR A 291 -4.96 -6.44 -20.46
CA THR A 291 -4.77 -6.83 -21.87
C THR A 291 -3.73 -5.95 -22.58
N LYS A 292 -3.17 -6.43 -23.70
CA LYS A 292 -2.23 -5.64 -24.52
C LYS A 292 -2.81 -4.28 -24.92
N LYS A 293 -4.12 -4.21 -25.21
CA LYS A 293 -4.82 -2.97 -25.54
C LYS A 293 -4.97 -2.02 -24.36
N GLU A 294 -5.02 -2.55 -23.13
CA GLU A 294 -5.09 -1.74 -21.91
C GLU A 294 -3.74 -1.13 -21.56
N ILE A 295 -2.66 -1.89 -21.67
CA ILE A 295 -1.29 -1.39 -21.43
C ILE A 295 -0.86 -0.42 -22.54
N ASN A 296 -1.17 -0.74 -23.80
CA ASN A 296 -0.82 0.10 -24.96
C ASN A 296 -1.85 1.19 -25.26
N GLY A 297 -2.93 1.26 -24.50
CA GLY A 297 -4.04 2.19 -24.72
C GLY A 297 -3.66 3.63 -24.38
N LYS A 298 -3.09 4.36 -25.36
CA LYS A 298 -2.84 5.81 -25.34
C LYS A 298 -2.33 6.37 -23.99
N ALA A 299 -1.28 5.76 -23.42
CA ALA A 299 -0.38 6.50 -22.54
C ALA A 299 0.36 7.57 -23.36
N ARG A 300 -0.34 8.67 -23.70
CA ARG A 300 0.26 9.98 -23.97
C ARG A 300 0.67 10.62 -22.64
N THR A 301 1.32 9.86 -21.77
CA THR A 301 2.03 10.41 -20.62
C THR A 301 3.50 10.43 -21.01
N SER A 302 4.06 11.64 -21.05
CA SER A 302 5.37 12.03 -21.57
C SER A 302 6.58 11.30 -20.95
N PHE A 303 6.35 10.36 -20.04
CA PHE A 303 7.36 9.69 -19.21
C PHE A 303 7.58 8.21 -19.55
N CYS A 304 6.67 7.54 -20.26
CA CYS A 304 6.81 6.12 -20.60
C CYS A 304 6.89 5.90 -22.11
N LYS A 305 8.09 6.04 -22.68
CA LYS A 305 8.34 5.94 -24.14
C LYS A 305 8.05 4.57 -24.76
N LYS A 306 7.72 3.50 -24.01
CA LYS A 306 7.54 2.13 -24.55
C LYS A 306 6.52 1.28 -23.77
N PRO A 307 5.21 1.46 -23.92
CA PRO A 307 4.18 0.65 -23.23
C PRO A 307 4.23 -0.84 -23.61
N ALA A 308 4.67 -1.18 -24.84
CA ALA A 308 4.86 -2.56 -25.27
C ALA A 308 5.81 -3.36 -24.36
N LYS A 309 6.84 -2.69 -23.82
CA LYS A 309 7.81 -3.32 -22.92
C LYS A 309 7.24 -3.74 -21.59
N ILE A 310 6.17 -3.09 -21.11
CA ILE A 310 5.55 -3.48 -19.83
C ILE A 310 4.80 -4.79 -20.03
N TYR A 311 4.04 -4.91 -21.12
CA TYR A 311 3.31 -6.14 -21.45
C TYR A 311 4.25 -7.35 -21.55
N GLU A 312 5.35 -7.20 -22.29
CA GLU A 312 6.41 -8.19 -22.46
C GLU A 312 7.16 -8.47 -21.15
N LEU A 313 7.45 -7.45 -20.34
CA LEU A 313 8.13 -7.62 -19.05
C LEU A 313 7.31 -8.46 -18.07
N PHE A 314 5.98 -8.40 -18.14
CA PHE A 314 5.11 -9.24 -17.33
C PHE A 314 4.96 -10.67 -17.88
N GLY A 315 5.48 -10.98 -19.08
CA GLY A 315 5.38 -12.30 -19.72
C GLY A 315 3.98 -12.61 -20.26
N LEU A 316 3.11 -11.60 -20.40
CA LEU A 316 1.72 -11.79 -20.80
C LEU A 316 1.58 -12.13 -22.30
N ASP A 317 2.58 -11.78 -23.10
CA ASP A 317 2.70 -12.15 -24.51
C ASP A 317 2.98 -13.64 -24.68
N VAL A 318 3.91 -14.19 -23.91
CA VAL A 318 4.23 -15.63 -23.91
C VAL A 318 3.01 -16.44 -23.46
N LEU A 319 2.35 -16.00 -22.39
CA LEU A 319 1.13 -16.62 -21.91
C LEU A 319 0.00 -16.60 -22.95
N ASP A 320 -0.25 -15.45 -23.58
CA ASP A 320 -1.30 -15.33 -24.60
C ASP A 320 -1.03 -16.23 -25.81
N ALA A 321 0.23 -16.34 -26.25
CA ALA A 321 0.62 -17.24 -27.34
C ALA A 321 0.38 -18.71 -26.95
N ALA A 322 0.84 -19.11 -25.77
CA ALA A 322 0.67 -20.47 -25.27
C ALA A 322 -0.81 -20.86 -25.11
N LEU A 323 -1.66 -19.90 -24.70
CA LEU A 323 -3.11 -20.09 -24.64
C LEU A 323 -3.77 -20.26 -26.02
N GLN A 324 -3.21 -19.67 -27.07
CA GLN A 324 -3.69 -19.83 -28.45
C GLN A 324 -3.26 -21.17 -29.06
N GLU A 325 -2.04 -21.60 -28.80
CA GLU A 325 -1.50 -22.89 -29.24
C GLU A 325 -2.15 -24.07 -28.51
N GLY A 326 -2.57 -23.84 -27.26
CA GLY A 326 -3.17 -24.84 -26.39
C GLY A 326 -2.15 -25.39 -25.40
N LEU A 327 -2.53 -25.37 -24.12
CA LEU A 327 -1.67 -25.86 -23.05
C LEU A 327 -1.81 -27.37 -22.85
N PRO A 328 -0.70 -28.07 -22.56
CA PRO A 328 -0.75 -29.47 -22.17
C PRO A 328 -1.48 -29.63 -20.84
N GLY A 329 -1.88 -30.87 -20.55
CA GLY A 329 -2.37 -31.24 -19.22
C GLY A 329 -1.31 -30.98 -18.13
N TRP A 330 -1.74 -30.91 -16.88
CA TRP A 330 -0.87 -30.57 -15.75
C TRP A 330 0.35 -31.49 -15.60
N ASN A 331 0.16 -32.79 -15.91
CA ASN A 331 1.16 -33.84 -15.75
C ASN A 331 1.57 -34.47 -17.09
N THR A 332 1.35 -33.78 -18.22
CA THR A 332 1.82 -34.32 -19.50
C THR A 332 3.34 -34.20 -19.49
N GLU A 333 4.04 -35.33 -19.37
CA GLU A 333 5.47 -35.37 -19.69
C GLU A 333 5.63 -34.84 -21.11
N PRO A 334 6.67 -34.01 -21.39
CA PRO A 334 6.94 -33.60 -22.75
C PRO A 334 7.10 -34.89 -23.56
N GLN A 335 6.18 -35.14 -24.49
CA GLN A 335 6.29 -36.27 -25.39
C GLN A 335 7.59 -36.09 -26.14
N ASN A 336 8.61 -36.88 -25.78
CA ASN A 336 9.72 -37.17 -26.66
C ASN A 336 9.08 -37.88 -27.86
N GLU A 337 8.82 -37.14 -28.93
CA GLU A 337 8.57 -37.73 -30.23
C GLU A 337 9.85 -38.46 -30.64
N GLY A 338 9.84 -39.76 -30.40
CA GLY A 338 10.95 -40.64 -30.69
C GLY A 338 10.45 -42.07 -30.80
N GLU A 339 9.79 -42.37 -31.94
CA GLU A 339 10.03 -43.60 -32.71
C GLU A 339 9.21 -43.59 -34.02
N GLY A 340 9.89 -43.38 -35.16
CA GLY A 340 9.44 -43.94 -36.44
C GLY A 340 9.50 -43.08 -37.72
N ALA A 341 10.67 -43.05 -38.35
CA ALA A 341 10.92 -42.97 -39.81
C ALA A 341 11.00 -41.61 -40.55
N ASN A 342 12.25 -41.21 -40.81
CA ASN A 342 12.80 -40.60 -42.02
C ASN A 342 12.08 -39.40 -42.68
N ASN A 343 12.60 -38.19 -42.43
CA ASN A 343 13.18 -37.36 -43.49
C ASN A 343 14.00 -36.20 -42.92
N GLU A 344 15.03 -35.84 -43.67
CA GLU A 344 16.08 -34.89 -43.33
C GLU A 344 15.61 -33.43 -43.25
N ASP A 345 16.33 -32.71 -42.40
CA ASP A 345 16.60 -31.27 -42.37
C ASP A 345 15.55 -30.24 -41.91
N SER A 346 16.08 -29.36 -41.05
CA SER A 346 15.57 -28.10 -40.48
C SER A 346 14.77 -28.16 -39.17
N ASP A 347 15.15 -27.24 -38.26
CA ASP A 347 14.46 -26.81 -37.03
C ASP A 347 14.81 -27.42 -35.66
N GLN A 348 16.09 -27.74 -35.43
CA GLN A 348 16.63 -27.86 -34.06
C GLN A 348 17.14 -26.53 -33.44
N SER A 349 17.05 -25.40 -34.15
CA SER A 349 17.56 -24.11 -33.64
C SER A 349 16.54 -23.26 -32.86
N SER A 350 15.23 -23.53 -32.98
CA SER A 350 14.19 -22.69 -32.40
C SER A 350 13.98 -22.97 -30.90
N PHE A 351 13.99 -24.25 -30.48
CA PHE A 351 13.68 -24.64 -29.09
C PHE A 351 14.77 -24.28 -28.07
N ALA A 352 16.04 -24.40 -28.46
CA ALA A 352 17.16 -23.96 -27.64
C ALA A 352 17.24 -22.42 -27.53
N SER A 353 16.74 -21.69 -28.53
CA SER A 353 16.70 -20.23 -28.51
C SER A 353 15.66 -19.71 -27.51
N THR A 354 14.48 -20.35 -27.40
CA THR A 354 13.40 -19.90 -26.51
C THR A 354 13.72 -20.14 -25.03
N GLN A 355 14.38 -21.27 -24.69
CA GLN A 355 14.87 -21.49 -23.32
C GLN A 355 16.03 -20.54 -22.97
N ALA A 356 16.92 -20.25 -23.93
CA ALA A 356 18.00 -19.28 -23.72
C ALA A 356 17.46 -17.85 -23.53
N GLU A 357 16.41 -17.45 -24.27
CA GLU A 357 15.72 -16.16 -24.15
C GLU A 357 14.95 -16.01 -22.83
N ALA A 358 14.29 -17.07 -22.34
CA ALA A 358 13.62 -17.07 -21.04
C ALA A 358 14.63 -16.92 -19.88
N LEU A 359 15.77 -17.62 -19.96
CA LEU A 359 16.87 -17.48 -19.00
C LEU A 359 17.54 -16.10 -19.08
N THR A 360 17.69 -15.51 -20.28
CA THR A 360 18.23 -14.14 -20.41
C THR A 360 17.26 -13.11 -19.83
N THR A 361 15.94 -13.30 -20.00
CA THR A 361 14.92 -12.37 -19.49
C THR A 361 14.82 -12.42 -17.97
N SER A 362 14.88 -13.62 -17.38
CA SER A 362 14.97 -13.82 -15.92
C SER A 362 16.23 -13.18 -15.31
N ASN A 363 17.39 -13.34 -15.98
CA ASN A 363 18.63 -12.71 -15.56
C ASN A 363 18.62 -11.18 -15.74
N ARG A 364 17.92 -10.66 -16.75
CA ARG A 364 17.72 -9.22 -16.96
C ARG A 364 16.88 -8.58 -15.86
N MET A 365 15.84 -9.29 -15.38
CA MET A 365 15.03 -8.82 -14.23
C MET A 365 15.86 -8.80 -12.95
N LYS A 366 16.64 -9.84 -12.65
CA LYS A 366 17.55 -9.86 -11.48
C LYS A 366 18.54 -8.69 -11.50
N SER A 367 19.12 -8.40 -12.68
CA SER A 367 19.99 -7.24 -12.90
C SER A 367 19.26 -5.91 -12.67
N PHE A 368 18.03 -5.76 -13.16
CA PHE A 368 17.22 -4.55 -12.95
C PHE A 368 16.89 -4.32 -11.47
N TYR A 369 16.49 -5.35 -10.73
CA TYR A 369 16.24 -5.26 -9.28
C TYR A 369 17.51 -4.91 -8.50
N SER A 370 18.67 -5.46 -8.89
CA SER A 370 19.95 -5.10 -8.27
C SER A 370 20.33 -3.63 -8.52
N THR A 371 19.99 -3.09 -9.70
CA THR A 371 20.27 -1.70 -10.08
C THR A 371 19.34 -0.72 -9.37
N LEU A 372 18.05 -1.07 -9.21
CA LEU A 372 17.10 -0.32 -8.39
C LEU A 372 17.51 -0.31 -6.90
N LYS A 373 18.04 -1.43 -6.40
CA LYS A 373 18.51 -1.53 -5.02
C LYS A 373 19.76 -0.67 -4.77
N ARG A 374 20.68 -0.58 -5.74
CA ARG A 374 21.87 0.29 -5.66
C ARG A 374 21.55 1.78 -5.77
N LYS A 375 20.56 2.17 -6.58
CA LYS A 375 20.12 3.57 -6.70
C LYS A 375 19.32 4.10 -5.51
N LYS A 376 18.87 3.23 -4.60
CA LYS A 376 18.21 3.60 -3.34
C LYS A 376 19.19 3.80 -2.18
N ILE A 377 20.49 3.56 -2.39
CA ILE A 377 21.57 3.64 -1.38
C ILE A 377 22.58 4.76 -1.73
N ALA A 378 22.39 5.47 -2.85
CA ALA A 378 23.20 6.61 -3.25
C ALA A 378 22.52 7.94 -2.95
#